data_AF-A0A4R1W7N2-F1
#
_entry.id   AF-A0A4R1W7N2-F1
#
_cell.length_a   1.000
_cell.length_b   1.000
_cell.length_c   1.000
_cell.angle_alpha   90.00
_cell.angle_beta   90.00
_cell.angle_gamma   90.00
#
_symmetry.space_group_name_H-M   'P 1'
#
loop_
_entity.id
_entity.type
_entity.pdbx_description
1 polymer ?
#
loop_
_entity_poly.entity_id
_entity_poly.type
_entity_poly.pdbx_seq_one_letter_code
_entity_poly.pdbx_strand_id
1 'polypeptide(L)'
;MTLASSGPLRPLREDSSVVDATFEINTVVVFDIVYHHKAGGRGSDRSVNADYHEGLELLLSRLISLRLTILGIAVDSSVARAIPVDERELRLDFPIYLPGQDAHLLRRDITRAQKSIARRKDAKPGGGNDQKRIVITIADSQGRLTAERLRTVLLTGRDQAATEHAVSRAQGLGAPIVGD
;
A
#
# COMPACT_ATOMS: atom_id res chain seq x y z
N MET A 1 16.49 8.31 -11.64
CA MET A 1 15.47 7.29 -11.33
C MET A 1 14.19 7.79 -11.94
N THR A 2 13.68 7.13 -12.99
CA THR A 2 12.75 7.76 -13.93
C THR A 2 11.45 6.97 -13.92
N LEU A 3 10.35 7.61 -13.50
CA LEU A 3 9.00 7.14 -13.79
C LEU A 3 8.87 6.94 -15.30
N ALA A 4 7.97 6.06 -15.75
CA ALA A 4 7.59 6.06 -17.16
C ALA A 4 6.94 7.42 -17.45
N SER A 5 7.74 8.32 -18.00
CA SER A 5 7.43 9.71 -18.25
C SER A 5 7.23 9.90 -19.74
N SER A 6 6.22 10.68 -20.13
CA SER A 6 6.03 11.09 -21.51
C SER A 6 7.18 11.96 -22.04
N GLY A 7 8.04 12.47 -21.16
CA GLY A 7 8.87 13.63 -21.43
C GLY A 7 8.03 14.91 -21.51
N PRO A 8 8.66 16.07 -21.78
CA PRO A 8 7.97 17.34 -21.89
C PRO A 8 7.05 17.36 -23.12
N LEU A 9 5.78 17.66 -22.88
CA LEU A 9 4.72 17.84 -23.86
C LEU A 9 4.25 19.29 -23.84
N ARG A 10 3.58 19.72 -24.91
CA ARG A 10 2.94 21.04 -25.01
C ARG A 10 1.51 20.87 -25.53
N PRO A 11 0.51 21.58 -24.97
CA PRO A 11 -0.86 21.45 -25.43
C PRO A 11 -1.03 22.11 -26.79
N LEU A 12 -1.97 21.58 -27.58
CA LEU A 12 -2.39 22.15 -28.85
C LEU A 12 -3.70 22.90 -28.66
N ARG A 13 -3.85 24.01 -29.38
CA ARG A 13 -5.15 24.66 -29.56
C ARG A 13 -6.00 23.88 -30.57
N GLU A 14 -7.27 24.27 -30.72
CA GLU A 14 -8.17 23.68 -31.72
C GLU A 14 -7.65 23.83 -33.15
N ASP A 15 -6.92 24.91 -33.45
CA ASP A 15 -6.26 25.14 -34.74
C ASP A 15 -4.90 24.40 -34.88
N SER A 16 -4.59 23.50 -33.94
CA SER A 16 -3.32 22.77 -33.84
C SER A 16 -2.08 23.62 -33.56
N SER A 17 -2.22 24.92 -33.31
CA SER A 17 -1.08 25.74 -32.86
C SER A 17 -0.63 25.33 -31.45
N VAL A 18 0.68 25.36 -31.24
CA VAL A 18 1.29 24.95 -29.97
C VAL A 18 1.14 26.06 -28.94
N VAL A 19 0.65 25.72 -27.76
CA VAL A 19 0.63 26.61 -26.60
C VAL A 19 1.99 26.52 -25.88
N ASP A 20 2.57 27.66 -25.51
CA ASP A 20 3.79 27.71 -24.71
C ASP A 20 3.50 27.40 -23.23
N ALA A 21 3.15 26.14 -22.98
CA ALA A 21 2.90 25.60 -21.65
C ALA A 21 3.44 24.16 -21.63
N THR A 22 4.54 23.93 -20.90
CA THR A 22 5.14 22.59 -20.82
C THR A 22 4.48 21.76 -19.73
N PHE A 23 4.14 20.51 -20.03
CA PHE A 23 3.66 19.54 -19.03
C PHE A 23 4.31 18.16 -19.24
N GLU A 24 4.13 17.27 -18.28
CA GLU A 24 4.64 15.89 -18.32
C GLU A 24 3.57 14.95 -17.76
N ILE A 25 3.44 13.77 -18.36
CA ILE A 25 2.61 12.68 -17.84
C ILE A 25 3.52 11.63 -17.23
N ASN A 26 3.29 11.30 -15.96
CA ASN A 26 3.98 10.24 -15.25
C ASN A 26 3.01 9.09 -14.95
N THR A 27 3.44 7.87 -15.24
CA THR A 27 2.65 6.66 -14.94
C THR A 27 3.07 6.04 -13.61
N VAL A 28 2.10 5.75 -12.75
CA VAL A 28 2.29 5.03 -11.48
C VAL A 28 1.41 3.79 -11.44
N VAL A 29 1.95 2.71 -10.87
CA VAL A 29 1.17 1.48 -10.64
C VAL A 29 0.50 1.57 -9.28
N VAL A 30 -0.81 1.35 -9.23
CA VAL A 30 -1.63 1.44 -8.02
C VAL A 30 -2.31 0.10 -7.75
N PHE A 31 -2.35 -0.31 -6.49
CA PHE A 31 -3.04 -1.52 -6.02
C PHE A 31 -3.95 -1.21 -4.83
N ASP A 32 -5.05 -1.93 -4.74
CA ASP A 32 -5.88 -1.99 -3.54
C ASP A 32 -5.69 -3.32 -2.81
N ILE A 33 -5.40 -3.23 -1.52
CA ILE A 33 -5.34 -4.39 -0.62
C ILE A 33 -6.57 -4.37 0.26
N VAL A 34 -7.42 -5.38 0.13
CA VAL A 34 -8.56 -5.60 1.03
C VAL A 34 -8.11 -6.39 2.24
N TYR A 35 -8.06 -5.74 3.42
CA TYR A 35 -7.74 -6.39 4.68
C TYR A 35 -9.02 -6.67 5.48
N HIS A 36 -9.30 -7.94 5.72
CA HIS A 36 -10.57 -8.38 6.28
C HIS A 36 -10.65 -8.17 7.80
N HIS A 37 -11.85 -7.80 8.28
CA HIS A 37 -12.15 -7.58 9.69
C HIS A 37 -11.88 -8.79 10.59
N LYS A 38 -11.75 -8.55 11.90
CA LYS A 38 -11.81 -9.59 12.94
C LYS A 38 -13.24 -9.77 13.45
N ALA A 39 -13.63 -11.01 13.72
CA ALA A 39 -14.88 -11.35 14.39
C ALA A 39 -14.67 -12.51 15.40
N GLY A 40 -15.51 -12.57 16.43
CA GLY A 40 -15.45 -13.61 17.46
C GLY A 40 -14.23 -13.54 18.38
N GLY A 41 -14.30 -14.30 19.47
CA GLY A 41 -13.16 -14.59 20.35
C GLY A 41 -12.34 -15.75 19.78
N ARG A 42 -11.03 -15.77 20.08
CA ARG A 42 -10.15 -16.88 19.67
C ARG A 42 -10.71 -18.21 20.20
N GLY A 43 -10.81 -19.22 19.33
CA GLY A 43 -11.33 -20.54 19.67
C GLY A 43 -12.86 -20.66 19.67
N SER A 44 -13.61 -19.59 19.33
CA SER A 44 -15.05 -19.68 19.14
C SER A 44 -15.41 -20.12 17.71
N ASP A 45 -16.58 -20.74 17.52
CA ASP A 45 -17.10 -21.12 16.18
C ASP A 45 -17.27 -19.93 15.22
N ARG A 46 -17.34 -18.72 15.77
CA ARG A 46 -17.45 -17.46 15.01
C ARG A 46 -16.12 -16.72 14.88
N SER A 47 -15.00 -17.36 15.24
CA SER A 47 -13.67 -16.77 15.20
C SER A 47 -13.21 -16.56 13.76
N VAL A 48 -12.95 -15.32 13.39
CA VAL A 48 -12.41 -14.92 12.08
C VAL A 48 -11.26 -13.95 12.31
N ASN A 49 -10.11 -14.18 11.66
CA ASN A 49 -8.93 -13.32 11.70
C ASN A 49 -8.51 -12.96 13.15
N ALA A 50 -8.38 -13.97 14.01
CA ALA A 50 -8.03 -13.79 15.43
C ALA A 50 -6.71 -13.01 15.63
N ASP A 51 -5.82 -13.09 14.64
CA ASP A 51 -4.48 -12.48 14.63
C ASP A 51 -4.42 -11.17 13.85
N TYR A 52 -5.55 -10.46 13.71
CA TYR A 52 -5.68 -9.23 12.89
C TYR A 52 -4.56 -8.20 13.12
N HIS A 53 -4.15 -7.93 14.36
CA HIS A 53 -3.09 -6.95 14.61
C HIS A 53 -1.72 -7.44 14.16
N GLU A 54 -1.38 -8.71 14.46
CA GLU A 54 -0.13 -9.33 14.06
C GLU A 54 -0.05 -9.44 12.53
N GLY A 55 -1.14 -9.87 11.89
CA GLY A 55 -1.23 -9.97 10.44
C GLY A 55 -1.10 -8.61 9.74
N LEU A 56 -1.71 -7.55 10.28
CA LEU A 56 -1.58 -6.21 9.72
C LEU A 56 -0.15 -5.68 9.88
N GLU A 57 0.48 -5.90 11.03
CA GLU A 57 1.87 -5.50 11.29
C GLU A 57 2.84 -6.21 10.34
N LEU A 58 2.67 -7.52 10.14
CA LEU A 58 3.45 -8.31 9.20
C LEU A 58 3.23 -7.88 7.74
N LEU A 59 2.00 -7.53 7.36
CA LEU A 59 1.69 -7.00 6.03
C LEU A 59 2.40 -5.66 5.80
N LEU A 60 2.35 -4.75 6.77
CA LEU A 60 2.98 -3.44 6.68
C LEU A 60 4.51 -3.55 6.58
N SER A 61 5.15 -4.44 7.35
CA SER A 61 6.60 -4.65 7.25
C SER A 61 7.03 -5.13 5.86
N ARG A 62 6.21 -5.97 5.21
CA ARG A 62 6.41 -6.43 3.82
C ARG A 62 6.21 -5.32 2.80
N LEU A 63 5.25 -4.41 3.01
CA LEU A 63 5.09 -3.24 2.15
C LEU A 63 6.25 -2.23 2.31
N ILE A 64 6.77 -2.08 3.54
CA ILE A 64 7.95 -1.26 3.84
C ILE A 64 9.18 -1.79 3.09
N SER A 65 9.41 -3.10 3.06
CA SER A 65 10.54 -3.69 2.32
C SER A 65 10.44 -3.50 0.81
N LEU A 66 9.21 -3.42 0.27
CA LEU A 66 8.93 -3.07 -1.12
C LEU A 66 9.06 -1.58 -1.44
N ARG A 67 9.28 -0.74 -0.41
CA ARG A 67 9.48 0.71 -0.53
C ARG A 67 8.31 1.45 -1.19
N LEU A 68 7.10 1.02 -0.90
CA LEU A 68 5.88 1.55 -1.49
C LEU A 68 5.39 2.82 -0.77
N THR A 69 4.34 3.43 -1.30
CA THR A 69 3.65 4.56 -0.68
C THR A 69 2.20 4.17 -0.44
N ILE A 70 1.65 4.44 0.74
CA ILE A 70 0.21 4.33 0.99
C ILE A 70 -0.42 5.66 0.59
N LEU A 71 -1.32 5.62 -0.39
CA LEU A 71 -2.06 6.79 -0.86
C LEU A 71 -3.25 7.12 0.04
N GLY A 72 -3.87 6.09 0.61
CA GLY A 72 -5.04 6.23 1.47
C GLY A 72 -5.44 4.89 2.08
N ILE A 73 -6.23 4.96 3.14
CA ILE A 73 -6.85 3.79 3.77
C ILE A 73 -8.30 4.13 4.08
N ALA A 74 -9.24 3.30 3.67
CA ALA A 74 -10.66 3.50 3.91
C ALA A 74 -11.28 2.30 4.63
N VAL A 75 -12.27 2.55 5.49
CA VAL A 75 -13.08 1.51 6.11
C VAL A 75 -14.11 1.00 5.11
N ASP A 76 -14.10 -0.31 4.85
CA ASP A 76 -15.01 -1.00 3.92
C ASP A 76 -15.91 -2.00 4.66
N SER A 77 -16.67 -1.51 5.65
CA SER A 77 -17.71 -2.29 6.32
C SER A 77 -19.08 -2.03 5.69
N SER A 78 -20.05 -2.93 5.90
CA SER A 78 -21.43 -2.71 5.43
C SER A 78 -22.03 -1.40 5.95
N VAL A 79 -21.71 -1.02 7.19
CA VAL A 79 -22.12 0.26 7.79
C VAL A 79 -21.39 1.43 7.13
N ALA A 80 -20.08 1.31 6.87
CA ALA A 80 -19.29 2.35 6.23
C ALA A 80 -19.71 2.59 4.76
N ARG A 81 -20.20 1.56 4.06
CA ARG A 81 -20.71 1.71 2.69
C ARG A 81 -21.95 2.60 2.58
N ALA A 82 -22.61 2.92 3.70
CA ALA A 82 -23.78 3.79 3.75
C ALA A 82 -23.45 5.28 3.99
N ILE A 83 -22.19 5.62 4.28
CA ILE A 83 -21.73 7.02 4.45
C ILE A 83 -20.92 7.48 3.23
N PRO A 84 -20.75 8.80 2.98
CA PRO A 84 -19.92 9.33 1.88
C PRO A 84 -18.49 8.75 1.86
N VAL A 85 -17.86 8.69 0.67
CA VAL A 85 -16.55 8.03 0.48
C VAL A 85 -15.45 8.70 1.30
N ASP A 86 -15.42 10.02 1.32
CA ASP A 86 -14.50 10.86 2.11
C ASP A 86 -14.65 10.63 3.62
N GLU A 87 -15.86 10.34 4.10
CA GLU A 87 -16.09 10.01 5.52
C GLU A 87 -15.62 8.61 5.92
N ARG A 88 -15.25 7.75 4.95
CA ARG A 88 -14.73 6.39 5.21
C ARG A 88 -13.23 6.36 5.40
N GLU A 89 -12.52 7.40 4.98
CA GLU A 89 -11.06 7.46 5.01
C GLU A 89 -10.52 7.62 6.43
N LEU A 90 -9.40 6.95 6.71
CA LEU A 90 -8.66 7.14 7.94
C LEU A 90 -8.09 8.56 8.00
N ARG A 91 -8.23 9.23 9.14
CA ARG A 91 -7.61 10.54 9.36
C ARG A 91 -6.14 10.33 9.77
N LEU A 92 -5.28 10.17 8.78
CA LEU A 92 -3.82 10.06 8.89
C LEU A 92 -3.18 11.03 7.87
N ASP A 93 -1.90 11.33 8.06
CA ASP A 93 -1.15 12.21 7.17
C ASP A 93 -0.74 11.46 5.89
N PHE A 94 -1.66 11.35 4.93
CA PHE A 94 -1.40 10.78 3.61
C PHE A 94 -0.76 11.81 2.65
N PRO A 95 0.04 11.35 1.67
CA PRO A 95 0.49 9.97 1.46
C PRO A 95 1.55 9.55 2.49
N ILE A 96 1.52 8.28 2.91
CA ILE A 96 2.53 7.73 3.83
C ILE A 96 3.62 7.05 3.02
N TYR A 97 4.81 7.67 2.99
CA TYR A 97 6.01 7.05 2.42
C TYR A 97 6.55 5.97 3.36
N LEU A 98 6.55 4.71 2.93
CA LEU A 98 6.84 3.57 3.80
C LEU A 98 8.33 3.33 4.12
N PRO A 99 9.31 3.62 3.25
CA PRO A 99 10.71 3.43 3.61
C PRO A 99 11.09 4.17 4.91
N GLY A 100 11.63 3.42 5.87
CA GLY A 100 12.03 3.96 7.18
C GLY A 100 10.90 4.05 8.20
N GLN A 101 9.66 3.68 7.86
CA GLN A 101 8.58 3.59 8.84
C GLN A 101 8.77 2.39 9.77
N ASP A 102 8.29 2.53 11.01
CA ASP A 102 8.16 1.43 11.95
C ASP A 102 6.79 0.76 11.77
N ALA A 103 6.79 -0.53 11.41
CA ALA A 103 5.57 -1.27 11.13
C ALA A 103 4.62 -1.36 12.33
N HIS A 104 5.17 -1.45 13.55
CA HIS A 104 4.41 -1.54 14.78
C HIS A 104 3.71 -0.23 15.10
N LEU A 105 4.43 0.90 15.02
CA LEU A 105 3.85 2.23 15.22
C LEU A 105 2.79 2.53 14.16
N LEU A 106 3.10 2.27 12.89
CA LEU A 106 2.16 2.49 11.79
C LEU A 106 0.88 1.66 11.95
N ARG A 107 1.01 0.38 12.30
CA ARG A 107 -0.15 -0.50 12.58
C ARG A 107 -1.01 0.06 13.72
N ARG A 108 -0.39 0.62 14.77
CA ARG A 108 -1.10 1.22 15.90
C ARG A 108 -1.90 2.44 15.49
N ASP A 109 -1.32 3.28 14.65
CA ASP A 109 -1.96 4.53 14.23
C ASP A 109 -3.11 4.24 13.27
N ILE A 110 -2.92 3.29 12.34
CA ILE A 110 -3.97 2.77 11.46
C ILE A 110 -5.15 2.21 12.27
N THR A 111 -4.93 1.31 13.23
CA THR A 111 -6.04 0.71 13.98
C THR A 111 -6.75 1.72 14.87
N ARG A 112 -6.01 2.65 15.50
CA ARG A 112 -6.62 3.75 16.27
C ARG A 112 -7.53 4.64 15.40
N ALA A 113 -7.07 5.01 14.20
CA ALA A 113 -7.84 5.84 13.28
C ALA A 113 -9.17 5.19 12.86
N GLN A 114 -9.23 3.85 12.77
CA GLN A 114 -10.45 3.13 12.45
C GLN A 114 -11.59 3.33 13.47
N LYS A 115 -11.29 3.59 14.76
CA LYS A 115 -12.31 3.58 15.84
C LYS A 115 -13.44 4.56 15.61
N SER A 116 -13.11 5.74 15.08
CA SER A 116 -14.04 6.87 14.94
C SER A 116 -14.98 6.73 13.74
N ILE A 117 -14.62 5.94 12.74
CA ILE A 117 -15.30 5.89 11.44
C ILE A 117 -16.50 4.95 11.46
N ALA A 118 -17.61 5.37 10.84
CA ALA A 118 -18.82 4.56 10.70
C ALA A 118 -19.29 3.94 12.03
N ARG A 119 -19.20 4.72 13.12
CA ARG A 119 -19.75 4.31 14.42
C ARG A 119 -21.27 4.29 14.32
N ARG A 120 -21.89 3.24 14.87
CA ARG A 120 -23.34 3.19 15.01
C ARG A 120 -23.79 4.27 16.01
N LYS A 121 -24.98 4.83 15.81
CA LYS A 121 -25.54 5.89 16.65
C LYS A 121 -25.73 5.47 18.12
N ASP A 122 -25.90 4.17 18.35
CA ASP A 122 -26.07 3.52 19.66
C ASP A 122 -24.74 3.03 20.28
N ALA A 123 -23.59 3.30 19.66
CA ALA A 123 -22.31 2.84 20.16
C ALA A 123 -21.92 3.54 21.47
N LYS A 124 -21.41 2.76 22.44
CA LYS A 124 -20.95 3.27 23.75
C LYS A 124 -19.96 4.44 23.60
N PRO A 125 -20.05 5.50 24.43
CA PRO A 125 -19.07 6.59 24.46
C PRO A 125 -17.65 6.06 24.71
N GLY A 126 -16.66 6.61 24.01
CA GLY A 126 -15.24 6.22 24.15
C GLY A 126 -14.85 4.85 23.57
N GLY A 127 -15.83 4.03 23.14
CA GLY A 127 -15.60 2.73 22.51
C GLY A 127 -15.54 2.80 20.97
N GLY A 128 -14.91 1.81 20.35
CA GLY A 128 -14.88 1.67 18.89
C GLY A 128 -14.13 0.42 18.47
N ASN A 129 -14.66 -0.29 17.47
CA ASN A 129 -13.98 -1.42 16.84
C ASN A 129 -12.82 -0.89 15.97
N ASP A 130 -11.60 -1.32 16.25
CA ASP A 130 -10.36 -0.99 15.53
C ASP A 130 -9.87 -2.13 14.63
N GLN A 131 -10.69 -3.16 14.45
CA GLN A 131 -10.39 -4.36 13.67
C GLN A 131 -11.41 -4.53 12.55
N LYS A 132 -11.71 -3.44 11.84
CA LYS A 132 -12.69 -3.39 10.76
C LYS A 132 -12.08 -3.89 9.45
N ARG A 133 -12.93 -4.13 8.46
CA ARG A 133 -12.49 -4.36 7.09
C ARG A 133 -12.01 -3.01 6.54
N ILE A 134 -10.81 -2.99 5.98
CA ILE A 134 -10.21 -1.80 5.39
C ILE A 134 -9.71 -2.10 3.97
N VAL A 135 -9.64 -1.06 3.15
CA VAL A 135 -8.95 -1.07 1.86
C VAL A 135 -7.75 -0.15 1.99
N ILE A 136 -6.57 -0.67 1.66
CA ILE A 136 -5.30 0.06 1.67
C ILE A 136 -4.89 0.28 0.22
N THR A 137 -4.89 1.54 -0.23
CA THR A 137 -4.47 1.90 -1.58
C THR A 137 -2.98 2.25 -1.56
N ILE A 138 -2.20 1.55 -2.39
CA ILE A 138 -0.74 1.69 -2.44
C ILE A 138 -0.27 2.02 -3.85
N ALA A 139 0.81 2.78 -3.95
CA ALA A 139 1.47 3.10 -5.20
C ALA A 139 2.93 2.60 -5.22
N ASP A 140 3.33 2.05 -6.36
CA ASP A 140 4.72 1.85 -6.73
C ASP A 140 5.17 2.96 -7.68
N SER A 141 5.91 3.93 -7.13
CA SER A 141 6.55 5.00 -7.90
C SER A 141 7.66 4.50 -8.83
N GLN A 142 8.07 3.24 -8.73
CA GLN A 142 9.04 2.65 -9.64
C GLN A 142 8.38 2.03 -10.87
N GLY A 143 7.07 1.78 -10.84
CA GLY A 143 6.35 1.10 -11.92
C GLY A 143 6.87 -0.31 -12.25
N ARG A 144 7.58 -0.96 -11.32
CA ARG A 144 8.22 -2.27 -11.52
C ARG A 144 7.46 -3.40 -10.83
N LEU A 145 6.56 -3.06 -9.92
CA LEU A 145 5.81 -4.04 -9.16
C LEU A 145 4.64 -4.58 -9.99
N THR A 146 4.56 -5.90 -10.10
CA THR A 146 3.40 -6.60 -10.66
C THR A 146 2.50 -7.14 -9.56
N ALA A 147 1.24 -7.42 -9.88
CA ALA A 147 0.29 -8.01 -8.94
C ALA A 147 0.78 -9.35 -8.36
N GLU A 148 1.35 -10.23 -9.20
CA GLU A 148 1.87 -11.53 -8.75
C GLU A 148 3.11 -11.41 -7.85
N ARG A 149 4.02 -10.46 -8.13
CA ARG A 149 5.15 -10.19 -7.24
C ARG A 149 4.68 -9.63 -5.90
N LEU A 150 3.76 -8.65 -5.92
CA LEU A 150 3.15 -8.12 -4.70
C LEU A 150 2.50 -9.23 -3.88
N ARG A 151 1.68 -10.07 -4.50
CA ARG A 151 1.05 -11.23 -3.87
C ARG A 151 2.07 -12.16 -3.23
N THR A 152 3.13 -12.52 -3.94
CA THR A 152 4.18 -13.43 -3.45
C THR A 152 4.88 -12.88 -2.21
N VAL A 153 5.26 -11.60 -2.25
CA VAL A 153 5.93 -10.92 -1.13
C VAL A 153 4.98 -10.81 0.06
N LEU A 154 3.72 -10.42 -0.19
CA LEU A 154 2.71 -10.30 0.85
C LEU A 154 2.34 -11.63 1.50
N LEU A 155 2.43 -12.76 0.80
CA LEU A 155 2.17 -14.08 1.36
C LEU A 155 3.38 -14.64 2.11
N THR A 156 4.56 -14.59 1.49
CA THR A 156 5.73 -15.36 1.93
C THR A 156 6.82 -14.52 2.60
N GLY A 157 6.77 -13.19 2.44
CA GLY A 157 7.87 -12.29 2.81
C GLY A 157 9.10 -12.39 1.91
N ARG A 158 9.07 -13.21 0.85
CA ARG A 158 10.20 -13.39 -0.08
C ARG A 158 10.02 -12.53 -1.32
N ASP A 159 11.05 -11.78 -1.67
CA ASP A 159 11.14 -11.04 -2.93
C ASP A 159 12.09 -11.77 -3.89
N GLN A 160 11.54 -12.65 -4.73
CA GLN A 160 12.34 -13.47 -5.65
C GLN A 160 13.11 -12.62 -6.68
N ALA A 161 12.56 -11.47 -7.09
CA ALA A 161 13.23 -10.56 -8.03
C ALA A 161 14.48 -9.90 -7.42
N ALA A 162 14.52 -9.69 -6.10
CA ALA A 162 15.71 -9.20 -5.41
C ALA A 162 16.82 -10.26 -5.38
N THR A 163 16.45 -11.54 -5.23
CA THR A 163 17.37 -12.68 -5.20
C THR A 163 18.05 -12.90 -6.55
N GLU A 164 17.31 -12.83 -7.66
CA GLU A 164 17.86 -13.04 -9.01
C GLU A 164 18.84 -11.93 -9.42
N HIS A 165 18.53 -10.66 -9.11
CA HIS A 165 19.44 -9.55 -9.38
C HIS A 165 20.72 -9.59 -8.51
N ALA A 166 20.63 -10.07 -7.27
CA ALA A 166 21.80 -10.23 -6.40
C ALA A 166 22.72 -11.38 -6.89
N VAL A 167 22.14 -12.50 -7.34
CA VAL A 167 22.89 -13.65 -7.87
C VAL A 167 23.55 -13.30 -9.21
N SER A 168 22.85 -12.59 -10.11
CA SER A 168 23.41 -12.16 -11.39
C SER A 168 24.56 -11.15 -11.23
N ARG A 169 24.49 -10.24 -10.24
CA ARG A 169 25.62 -9.35 -9.90
C ARG A 169 26.82 -10.10 -9.32
N ALA A 170 26.59 -11.12 -8.50
CA ALA A 170 27.68 -11.92 -7.92
C ALA A 170 28.39 -12.77 -8.98
N GLN A 171 27.68 -13.25 -10.01
CA GLN A 171 28.25 -14.05 -11.10
C GLN A 171 28.98 -13.23 -12.18
N GLY A 172 28.75 -11.91 -12.25
CA GLY A 172 29.41 -11.01 -13.20
C GLY A 172 30.79 -10.48 -12.76
N LEU A 173 31.24 -10.76 -11.54
CA LEU A 173 32.53 -10.28 -10.97
C LEU A 173 33.63 -11.35 -10.97
N GLY A 174 33.42 -12.49 -11.63
CA GLY A 174 34.26 -13.69 -11.50
C GLY A 174 35.12 -14.07 -12.71
N ALA A 175 35.48 -13.14 -13.61
CA ALA A 175 36.45 -13.45 -14.68
C ALA A 175 37.86 -12.99 -14.28
N PRO A 176 38.83 -13.89 -14.04
CA PRO A 176 40.22 -13.50 -13.86
C PRO A 176 40.77 -13.05 -15.21
N ILE A 177 41.35 -11.84 -15.24
CA ILE A 177 42.22 -11.40 -16.33
C ILE A 177 43.49 -12.26 -16.20
N VAL A 178 43.59 -13.31 -17.02
CA VAL A 178 44.85 -14.01 -17.26
C VAL A 178 45.60 -13.17 -18.29
N GLY A 179 46.67 -12.50 -17.84
CA GLY A 179 47.58 -11.76 -18.69
C GLY A 179 48.59 -12.71 -19.34
N ASP A 180 48.87 -12.46 -20.62
CA ASP A 180 49.98 -13.02 -21.40
C ASP A 180 51.32 -12.36 -21.04
#